data_AF-X1J565-F1
#
_entry.id   AF-X1J565-F1
#
_cell.length_a   1.000
_cell.length_b   1.000
_cell.length_c   1.000
_cell.angle_alpha   90.00
_cell.angle_beta   90.00
_cell.angle_gamma   90.00
#
_symmetry.space_group_name_H-M   'P 1'
#
loop_
_entity.id
_entity.type
_entity.pdbx_description
1 polymer ?
#
loop_
_entity_poly.entity_id
_entity_poly.type
_entity_poly.pdbx_seq_one_letter_code
_entity_poly.pdbx_strand_id
1 'polypeptide(L)'
;TSQSMVGAVIGAGLLISYTQPGIGASVQFGVLGTIAIAWVLNPFIAALLAFILLKALGPPLRKIKNIVLLNQVLTILVIVASASAAYALGANDVGASTGAVYAFFGGGGLDFRLMMLIGLFGGVALAVGVLTYSRKVMHTVSTGITRLDALTAFAAQLGAALTVWSFVQFGIPVSTTQAIVGAVAGAGLVKGAAAVSGRKLGHIGVAWALTPAITCVFSFLLGWLFLAV
;
A
#
# COMPACT_ATOMS: atom_id res chain seq x y z
N THR A 1 -3.80 -3.29 -4.30
CA THR A 1 -3.36 -2.71 -5.59
C THR A 1 -2.03 -3.30 -6.02
N SER A 2 -0.95 -3.16 -5.25
CA SER A 2 0.37 -3.66 -5.67
C SER A 2 0.42 -5.17 -5.83
N GLN A 3 -0.18 -5.93 -4.92
CA GLN A 3 -0.23 -7.40 -5.03
C GLN A 3 -1.01 -7.88 -6.26
N SER A 4 -2.15 -7.25 -6.53
CA SER A 4 -2.97 -7.56 -7.71
C SER A 4 -2.23 -7.25 -9.02
N MET A 5 -1.52 -6.11 -9.08
CA MET A 5 -0.74 -5.72 -10.27
C MET A 5 0.45 -6.65 -10.50
N VAL A 6 1.24 -6.93 -9.46
CA VAL A 6 2.37 -7.87 -9.57
C VAL A 6 1.88 -9.26 -9.97
N GLY A 7 0.80 -9.75 -9.38
CA GLY A 7 0.18 -11.02 -9.80
C GLY A 7 -0.22 -11.02 -11.27
N ALA A 8 -0.86 -9.96 -11.76
CA ALA A 8 -1.23 -9.84 -13.16
C ALA A 8 -0.01 -9.82 -14.10
N VAL A 9 1.05 -9.09 -13.75
CA VAL A 9 2.31 -9.06 -14.51
C VAL A 9 2.97 -10.44 -14.57
N ILE A 10 2.95 -11.21 -13.46
CA ILE A 10 3.42 -12.59 -13.46
C ILE A 10 2.59 -13.44 -14.43
N GLY A 11 1.26 -13.35 -14.37
CA GLY A 11 0.36 -14.09 -15.25
C GLY A 11 0.61 -13.79 -16.74
N ALA A 12 0.77 -12.51 -17.10
CA ALA A 12 1.12 -12.10 -18.45
C ALA A 12 2.51 -12.60 -18.87
N GLY A 13 3.51 -12.54 -17.98
CA GLY A 13 4.83 -13.10 -18.24
C GLY A 13 4.80 -14.60 -18.51
N LEU A 14 4.11 -15.37 -17.65
CA LEU A 14 3.95 -16.81 -17.83
C LEU A 14 3.27 -17.16 -19.17
N LEU A 15 2.29 -16.36 -19.60
CA LEU A 15 1.64 -16.54 -20.90
C LEU A 15 2.63 -16.34 -22.05
N ILE A 16 3.45 -15.28 -22.02
CA ILE A 16 4.48 -15.04 -23.03
C ILE A 16 5.49 -16.20 -23.06
N SER A 17 5.90 -16.70 -21.89
CA SER A 17 6.80 -17.87 -21.82
C SER A 17 6.16 -19.13 -22.42
N TYR A 18 4.84 -19.27 -22.29
CA TYR A 18 4.09 -20.39 -22.85
C TYR A 18 3.91 -20.29 -24.37
N THR A 19 3.58 -19.10 -24.89
CA THR A 19 3.31 -18.89 -26.33
C THR A 19 4.59 -18.67 -27.15
N GLN A 20 5.68 -18.21 -26.55
CA GLN A 20 6.96 -17.93 -27.21
C GLN A 20 8.13 -18.60 -26.46
N PRO A 21 8.31 -19.93 -26.60
CA PRO A 21 9.30 -20.70 -25.83
C PRO A 21 10.77 -20.27 -26.03
N GLY A 22 11.07 -19.53 -27.10
CA GLY A 22 12.43 -19.08 -27.45
C GLY A 22 12.93 -17.85 -26.70
N ILE A 23 12.08 -17.14 -25.93
CA ILE A 23 12.43 -15.86 -25.28
C ILE A 23 13.01 -16.05 -23.86
N GLY A 24 13.10 -17.30 -23.37
CA GLY A 24 13.56 -17.58 -22.01
C GLY A 24 12.55 -17.12 -20.95
N ALA A 25 12.90 -17.24 -19.67
CA ALA A 25 12.02 -16.86 -18.57
C ALA A 25 11.73 -15.36 -18.60
N SER A 26 10.52 -14.97 -19.02
CA SER A 26 10.06 -13.57 -19.01
C SER A 26 9.81 -13.03 -17.60
N VAL A 27 9.74 -13.93 -16.61
CA VAL A 27 9.52 -13.59 -15.20
C VAL A 27 10.84 -13.59 -14.43
N GLN A 28 11.22 -12.43 -13.90
CA GLN A 28 12.42 -12.27 -13.07
C GLN A 28 12.15 -12.69 -11.61
N PHE A 29 12.37 -13.96 -11.29
CA PHE A 29 12.14 -14.50 -9.95
C PHE A 29 12.93 -13.81 -8.83
N GLY A 30 14.13 -13.28 -9.12
CA GLY A 30 14.92 -12.52 -8.14
C GLY A 30 14.21 -11.24 -7.67
N VAL A 31 13.64 -10.47 -8.61
CA VAL A 31 12.86 -9.26 -8.29
C VAL A 31 11.59 -9.63 -7.53
N LEU A 32 10.91 -10.71 -7.94
CA LEU A 32 9.73 -11.21 -7.22
C LEU A 32 10.04 -11.61 -5.78
N GLY A 33 11.20 -12.24 -5.52
CA GLY A 33 11.65 -12.57 -4.18
C GLY A 33 11.78 -11.32 -3.29
N THR A 34 12.42 -10.27 -3.80
CA THR A 34 12.54 -8.98 -3.10
C THR A 34 11.17 -8.36 -2.80
N ILE A 35 10.25 -8.38 -3.77
CA ILE A 35 8.88 -7.86 -3.59
C ILE A 35 8.12 -8.67 -2.53
N ALA A 36 8.22 -10.00 -2.57
CA ALA A 36 7.55 -10.88 -1.61
C ALA A 36 8.06 -10.64 -0.18
N ILE A 37 9.38 -10.53 0.00
CA ILE A 37 9.99 -10.18 1.30
C ILE A 37 9.49 -8.82 1.77
N ALA A 38 9.45 -7.82 0.89
CA ALA A 38 8.95 -6.50 1.22
C ALA A 38 7.48 -6.54 1.67
N TRP A 39 6.62 -7.33 1.02
CA TRP A 39 5.22 -7.49 1.45
C TRP A 39 5.07 -8.15 2.80
N VAL A 40 5.94 -9.10 3.14
CA VAL A 40 5.95 -9.70 4.47
C VAL A 40 6.41 -8.69 5.51
N LEU A 41 7.52 -7.97 5.27
CA LEU A 41 8.12 -7.04 6.24
C LEU A 41 7.30 -5.76 6.44
N ASN A 42 6.70 -5.22 5.39
CA ASN A 42 5.98 -3.95 5.37
C ASN A 42 4.95 -3.77 6.50
N PRO A 43 3.99 -4.68 6.76
CA PRO A 43 3.05 -4.51 7.86
C PRO A 43 3.73 -4.51 9.25
N PHE A 44 4.82 -5.24 9.44
CA PHE A 44 5.55 -5.27 10.72
C PHE A 44 6.36 -4.01 10.95
N ILE A 45 7.03 -3.49 9.92
CA ILE A 45 7.75 -2.21 9.99
C ILE A 45 6.75 -1.08 10.29
N ALA A 46 5.62 -1.06 9.60
CA ALA A 46 4.58 -0.06 9.84
C ALA A 46 3.99 -0.16 11.25
N ALA A 47 3.77 -1.39 11.75
CA ALA A 47 3.34 -1.62 13.13
C ALA A 47 4.36 -1.09 14.15
N LEU A 48 5.64 -1.39 13.95
CA LEU A 48 6.71 -0.95 14.83
C LEU A 48 6.84 0.58 14.84
N LEU A 49 6.83 1.23 13.68
CA LEU A 49 6.90 2.69 13.58
C LEU A 49 5.70 3.36 14.24
N ALA A 50 4.48 2.88 13.98
CA ALA A 50 3.29 3.43 14.62
C ALA A 50 3.29 3.23 16.14
N PHE A 51 3.77 2.08 16.62
CA PHE A 51 3.94 1.81 18.04
C PHE A 51 4.93 2.80 18.69
N ILE A 52 6.10 3.00 18.07
CA ILE A 52 7.14 3.93 18.56
C ILE A 52 6.59 5.36 18.57
N LEU A 53 5.96 5.81 17.48
CA LEU A 53 5.38 7.15 17.35
C LEU A 53 4.34 7.42 18.43
N LEU A 54 3.41 6.48 18.64
CA LEU A 54 2.36 6.63 19.64
C LEU A 54 2.94 6.65 21.07
N LYS A 55 3.93 5.79 21.35
CA LYS A 55 4.58 5.73 22.66
C LYS A 55 5.42 6.98 22.95
N ALA A 56 6.06 7.56 21.93
CA ALA A 56 6.88 8.77 22.07
C ALA A 56 6.03 10.05 22.18
N LEU A 57 5.01 10.20 21.34
CA LEU A 57 4.21 11.43 21.26
C LEU A 57 2.99 11.44 22.17
N GLY A 58 2.54 10.27 22.65
CA GLY A 58 1.41 10.20 23.58
C GLY A 58 1.64 10.89 24.92
N PRO A 59 2.75 10.62 25.65
CA PRO A 59 3.03 11.26 26.93
C PRO A 59 3.07 12.80 26.89
N PRO A 60 3.79 13.48 25.96
CA PRO A 60 3.82 14.94 25.94
C PRO A 60 2.46 15.55 25.57
N LEU A 61 1.72 14.95 24.63
CA LEU A 61 0.40 15.46 24.24
C LEU A 61 -0.63 15.33 25.37
N ARG A 62 -0.56 14.27 26.17
CA ARG A 62 -1.43 14.09 27.36
C ARG A 62 -1.15 15.08 28.49
N LYS A 63 -0.01 15.78 28.49
CA LYS A 63 0.27 16.82 29.49
C LYS A 63 -0.49 18.13 29.24
N ILE A 64 -1.04 18.31 28.04
CA ILE A 64 -1.84 19.49 27.70
C ILE A 64 -3.19 19.39 28.40
N LYS A 65 -3.38 20.20 29.45
CA LYS A 65 -4.64 20.22 30.23
C LYS A 65 -5.78 20.96 29.54
N ASN A 66 -5.46 21.90 28.65
CA ASN A 66 -6.48 22.64 27.90
C ASN A 66 -7.04 21.75 26.78
N ILE A 67 -8.29 21.32 26.95
CA ILE A 67 -8.97 20.42 26.02
C ILE A 67 -9.15 21.02 24.62
N VAL A 68 -9.37 22.33 24.52
CA VAL A 68 -9.55 23.03 23.24
C VAL A 68 -8.23 23.04 22.49
N LEU A 69 -7.14 23.41 23.16
CA LEU A 69 -5.79 23.39 22.57
C LEU A 69 -5.37 21.97 22.18
N LEU A 70 -5.62 20.98 23.04
CA LEU A 70 -5.31 19.58 22.73
C LEU A 70 -6.04 19.11 21.47
N ASN A 71 -7.33 19.40 21.34
CA ASN A 71 -8.11 19.04 20.16
C ASN A 71 -7.61 19.74 18.90
N GLN A 72 -7.22 21.02 18.98
CA GLN A 72 -6.65 21.75 17.84
C GLN A 72 -5.33 21.13 17.39
N VAL A 73 -4.41 20.85 18.33
CA VAL A 73 -3.12 20.23 18.03
C VAL A 73 -3.32 18.84 17.42
N LEU A 74 -4.18 18.00 18.00
CA LEU A 74 -4.46 16.65 17.48
C LEU A 74 -5.08 16.71 16.08
N THR A 75 -5.98 17.65 15.82
CA THR A 75 -6.58 17.83 14.49
C THR A 75 -5.53 18.18 13.45
N ILE A 76 -4.65 19.15 13.75
CA ILE A 76 -3.57 19.55 12.86
C ILE A 76 -2.63 18.36 12.59
N LEU A 77 -2.24 17.63 13.63
CA LEU A 77 -1.38 16.45 13.51
C LEU A 77 -2.00 15.39 12.60
N VAL A 78 -3.27 15.04 12.81
CA VAL A 78 -3.99 14.05 11.99
C VAL A 78 -4.09 14.50 10.53
N ILE A 79 -4.39 15.78 10.27
CA ILE A 79 -4.46 16.30 8.89
C ILE A 79 -3.10 16.20 8.20
N VAL A 80 -2.03 16.63 8.87
CA VAL A 80 -0.67 16.57 8.31
C VAL A 80 -0.27 15.11 8.07
N ALA A 81 -0.50 14.20 9.02
CA ALA A 81 -0.20 12.78 8.84
C ALA A 81 -1.04 12.14 7.73
N SER A 82 -2.32 12.52 7.61
CA SER A 82 -3.20 12.05 6.53
C SER A 82 -2.68 12.50 5.17
N ALA A 83 -2.22 13.76 5.06
CA ALA A 83 -1.64 14.29 3.83
C ALA A 83 -0.31 13.60 3.48
N SER A 84 0.57 13.40 4.46
CA SER A 84 1.83 12.66 4.27
C SER A 84 1.57 11.20 3.85
N ALA A 85 0.57 10.55 4.44
CA ALA A 85 0.15 9.21 4.04
C ALA A 85 -0.38 9.22 2.61
N ALA A 86 -1.32 10.10 2.27
CA ALA A 86 -1.86 10.20 0.91
C ALA A 86 -0.76 10.40 -0.14
N TYR A 87 0.25 11.23 0.16
CA TYR A 87 1.41 11.43 -0.71
C TYR A 87 2.25 10.15 -0.88
N ALA A 88 2.69 9.53 0.22
CA ALA A 88 3.54 8.33 0.17
C ALA A 88 2.83 7.14 -0.49
N LEU A 89 1.56 6.92 -0.13
CA LEU A 89 0.73 5.87 -0.71
C LEU A 89 0.47 6.14 -2.19
N GLY A 90 0.18 7.40 -2.57
CA GLY A 90 -0.03 7.82 -3.95
C GLY A 90 1.19 7.57 -4.82
N ALA A 91 2.39 7.90 -4.35
CA ALA A 91 3.64 7.63 -5.08
C ALA A 91 3.81 6.14 -5.41
N ASN A 92 3.53 5.27 -4.44
CA ASN A 92 3.58 3.81 -4.63
C ASN A 92 2.48 3.31 -5.59
N ASP A 93 1.24 3.73 -5.39
CA ASP A 93 0.09 3.21 -6.16
C ASP A 93 0.04 3.73 -7.61
N VAL A 94 0.49 4.96 -7.87
CA VAL A 94 0.67 5.46 -9.25
C VAL A 94 1.74 4.65 -9.98
N GLY A 95 2.89 4.40 -9.34
CA GLY A 95 3.96 3.60 -9.94
C GLY A 95 3.51 2.17 -10.23
N ALA A 96 2.81 1.53 -9.29
CA ALA A 96 2.30 0.18 -9.46
C ALA A 96 1.24 0.06 -10.57
N SER A 97 0.39 1.07 -10.76
CA SER A 97 -0.68 1.05 -11.76
C SER A 97 -0.22 1.47 -13.15
N THR A 98 0.75 2.37 -13.25
CA THR A 98 1.24 2.87 -14.54
C THR A 98 2.49 2.14 -15.04
N GLY A 99 3.07 1.23 -14.25
CA GLY A 99 4.27 0.47 -14.61
C GLY A 99 4.16 -0.32 -15.92
N ALA A 100 2.99 -0.87 -16.25
CA ALA A 100 2.78 -1.56 -17.53
C ALA A 100 2.83 -0.60 -18.72
N VAL A 101 2.27 0.60 -18.58
CA VAL A 101 2.32 1.65 -19.60
C VAL A 101 3.76 2.15 -19.77
N TYR A 102 4.48 2.32 -18.67
CA TYR A 102 5.89 2.67 -18.69
C TYR A 102 6.74 1.61 -19.43
N ALA A 103 6.47 0.32 -19.19
CA ALA A 103 7.15 -0.76 -19.90
C ALA A 103 6.85 -0.77 -21.41
N PHE A 104 5.59 -0.53 -21.80
CA PHE A 104 5.18 -0.49 -23.21
C PHE A 104 5.93 0.56 -24.03
N PHE A 105 6.16 1.75 -23.48
CA PHE A 105 6.87 2.83 -24.17
C PHE A 105 8.41 2.71 -24.14
N GLY A 106 8.97 1.56 -23.72
CA GLY A 106 10.41 1.31 -23.75
C GLY A 106 11.10 1.39 -22.39
N GLY A 107 10.36 1.57 -21.30
CA GLY A 107 10.88 1.48 -19.94
C GLY A 107 12.02 2.46 -19.64
N GLY A 108 13.15 1.96 -19.12
CA GLY A 108 14.28 2.75 -18.62
C GLY A 108 14.93 3.71 -19.62
N GLY A 109 14.61 3.64 -20.92
CA GLY A 109 15.06 4.57 -21.96
C GLY A 109 14.11 5.74 -22.25
N LEU A 110 13.04 5.91 -21.46
CA LEU A 110 12.01 6.92 -21.70
C LEU A 110 12.45 8.37 -21.43
N ASP A 111 11.97 9.30 -22.27
CA ASP A 111 12.09 10.73 -22.01
C ASP A 111 11.37 11.09 -20.70
N PHE A 112 12.01 11.93 -19.90
CA PHE A 112 11.50 12.42 -18.61
C PHE A 112 10.11 13.05 -18.75
N ARG A 113 9.84 13.73 -19.87
CA ARG A 113 8.53 14.33 -20.14
C ARG A 113 7.42 13.27 -20.24
N LEU A 114 7.70 12.16 -20.92
CA LEU A 114 6.71 11.09 -21.07
C LEU A 114 6.47 10.38 -19.73
N MET A 115 7.52 10.17 -18.94
CA MET A 115 7.39 9.65 -17.57
C MET A 115 6.50 10.56 -16.70
N MET A 116 6.69 11.88 -16.75
CA MET A 116 5.84 12.82 -16.03
C MET A 116 4.39 12.77 -16.49
N LEU A 117 4.13 12.65 -17.79
CA LEU A 117 2.77 12.54 -18.32
C LEU A 117 2.08 11.26 -17.83
N ILE A 118 2.77 10.12 -17.90
CA ILE A 118 2.25 8.84 -17.37
C ILE A 118 1.89 8.99 -15.89
N GLY A 119 2.78 9.59 -15.08
CA GLY A 119 2.54 9.86 -13.68
C GLY A 119 1.36 10.81 -13.43
N LEU A 120 1.23 11.87 -14.23
CA LEU A 120 0.15 12.85 -14.12
C LEU A 120 -1.22 12.20 -14.40
N PHE A 121 -1.36 11.47 -15.51
CA PHE A 121 -2.61 10.79 -15.84
C PHE A 121 -2.96 9.72 -14.80
N GLY A 122 -1.98 8.94 -14.33
CA GLY A 122 -2.18 7.99 -13.24
C GLY A 122 -2.64 8.67 -11.95
N GLY A 123 -2.03 9.80 -11.59
CA GLY A 123 -2.40 10.58 -10.41
C GLY A 123 -3.80 11.17 -10.49
N VAL A 124 -4.19 11.74 -11.64
CA VAL A 124 -5.54 12.25 -11.88
C VAL A 124 -6.58 11.13 -11.79
N ALA A 125 -6.31 9.97 -12.38
CA ALA A 125 -7.20 8.82 -12.31
C ALA A 125 -7.39 8.33 -10.87
N LEU A 126 -6.32 8.26 -10.07
CA LEU A 126 -6.42 7.95 -8.64
C LEU A 126 -7.25 8.99 -7.88
N ALA A 127 -7.03 10.28 -8.14
CA ALA A 127 -7.80 11.35 -7.48
C ALA A 127 -9.31 11.21 -7.77
N VAL A 128 -9.69 10.94 -9.03
CA VAL A 128 -11.09 10.69 -9.41
C VAL A 128 -11.63 9.44 -8.70
N GLY A 129 -10.85 8.35 -8.64
CA GLY A 129 -11.24 7.13 -7.92
C GLY A 129 -11.47 7.37 -6.42
N VAL A 130 -10.64 8.20 -5.80
CA VAL A 130 -10.81 8.61 -4.39
C VAL A 130 -12.12 9.37 -4.21
N LEU A 131 -12.42 10.34 -5.06
CA LEU A 131 -13.64 11.16 -4.93
C LEU A 131 -14.94 10.35 -5.14
N THR A 132 -14.87 9.30 -5.95
CA THR A 132 -16.05 8.52 -6.38
C THR A 132 -16.30 7.28 -5.51
N TYR A 133 -15.28 6.51 -5.14
CA TYR A 133 -15.46 5.16 -4.55
C TYR A 133 -14.84 4.95 -3.16
N SER A 134 -14.04 5.88 -2.63
CA SER A 134 -13.28 5.66 -1.38
C SER A 134 -14.15 5.51 -0.12
N ARG A 135 -15.38 6.04 -0.11
CA ARG A 135 -16.23 6.14 1.10
C ARG A 135 -16.41 4.82 1.85
N LYS A 136 -16.71 3.74 1.13
CA LYS A 136 -16.93 2.41 1.73
C LYS A 136 -15.65 1.86 2.38
N VAL A 137 -14.49 2.07 1.72
CA VAL A 137 -13.19 1.63 2.22
C VAL A 137 -12.79 2.41 3.48
N MET A 138 -12.99 3.73 3.48
CA MET A 138 -12.72 4.57 4.65
C MET A 138 -13.53 4.13 5.88
N HIS A 139 -14.80 3.76 5.68
CA HIS A 139 -15.66 3.25 6.77
C HIS A 139 -15.17 1.91 7.35
N THR A 140 -14.72 0.99 6.49
CA THR A 140 -14.20 -0.30 6.93
C THR A 140 -12.89 -0.15 7.71
N VAL A 141 -11.99 0.72 7.26
CA VAL A 141 -10.70 0.96 7.96
C VAL A 141 -10.92 1.64 9.31
N SER A 142 -11.86 2.59 9.42
CA SER A 142 -12.10 3.33 10.66
C SER A 142 -12.73 2.50 11.78
N THR A 143 -13.50 1.47 11.44
CA THR A 143 -14.25 0.66 12.42
C THR A 143 -13.76 -0.78 12.55
N GLY A 144 -12.94 -1.24 11.60
CA GLY A 144 -12.69 -2.67 11.39
C GLY A 144 -11.69 -3.31 12.36
N ILE A 145 -10.59 -2.66 12.73
CA ILE A 145 -9.42 -3.33 13.32
C ILE A 145 -9.23 -3.00 14.80
N THR A 146 -9.23 -1.71 15.15
CA THR A 146 -9.15 -1.20 16.54
C THR A 146 -9.89 0.13 16.63
N ARG A 147 -10.22 0.57 17.86
CA ARG A 147 -10.81 1.90 18.09
C ARG A 147 -9.74 2.98 17.91
N LEU A 148 -9.87 3.75 16.83
CA LEU A 148 -9.00 4.87 16.50
C LEU A 148 -9.50 6.16 17.18
N ASP A 149 -8.75 6.62 18.18
CA ASP A 149 -8.76 8.02 18.62
C ASP A 149 -7.75 8.82 17.80
N ALA A 150 -7.83 10.16 17.85
CA ALA A 150 -7.02 11.05 17.02
C ALA A 150 -5.51 10.76 17.10
N LEU A 151 -5.00 10.45 18.30
CA LEU A 151 -3.58 10.15 18.50
C LEU A 151 -3.15 8.81 17.87
N THR A 152 -3.98 7.77 18.00
CA THR A 152 -3.75 6.47 17.34
C THR A 152 -3.87 6.59 15.83
N ALA A 153 -4.82 7.38 15.33
CA ALA A 153 -4.99 7.65 13.90
C ALA A 153 -3.77 8.36 13.32
N PHE A 154 -3.29 9.41 14.00
CA PHE A 154 -2.06 10.11 13.64
C PHE A 154 -0.86 9.16 13.57
N ALA A 155 -0.62 8.38 14.63
CA ALA A 155 0.52 7.47 14.69
C ALA A 155 0.44 6.37 13.62
N ALA A 156 -0.77 5.83 13.37
CA ALA A 156 -0.98 4.81 12.36
C ALA A 156 -0.77 5.36 10.94
N GLN A 157 -1.32 6.54 10.62
CA GLN A 157 -1.14 7.16 9.31
C GLN A 157 0.31 7.52 9.05
N LEU A 158 0.98 8.15 10.02
CA LEU A 158 2.38 8.55 9.86
C LEU A 158 3.31 7.32 9.82
N GLY A 159 3.06 6.31 10.64
CA GLY A 159 3.83 5.05 10.61
C GLY A 159 3.69 4.32 9.27
N ALA A 160 2.48 4.25 8.72
CA ALA A 160 2.25 3.71 7.38
C ALA A 160 2.92 4.57 6.30
N ALA A 161 2.79 5.90 6.37
CA ALA A 161 3.38 6.84 5.42
C ALA A 161 4.90 6.70 5.35
N LEU A 162 5.57 6.71 6.50
CA LEU A 162 7.03 6.57 6.58
C LEU A 162 7.48 5.22 6.04
N THR A 163 6.77 4.13 6.37
CA THR A 163 7.10 2.80 5.86
C THR A 163 7.02 2.74 4.35
N VAL A 164 5.89 3.15 3.77
CA VAL A 164 5.68 3.13 2.32
C VAL A 164 6.68 4.06 1.63
N TRP A 165 6.89 5.25 2.16
CA TRP A 165 7.87 6.19 1.62
C TRP A 165 9.27 5.60 1.55
N SER A 166 9.73 4.91 2.60
CA SER A 166 11.02 4.23 2.59
C SER A 166 11.12 3.22 1.44
N PHE A 167 10.11 2.37 1.23
CA PHE A 167 10.12 1.42 0.12
C PHE A 167 10.06 2.09 -1.26
N VAL A 168 9.32 3.19 -1.39
CA VAL A 168 9.27 4.00 -2.61
C VAL A 168 10.66 4.52 -2.97
N GLN A 169 11.47 4.95 -2.00
CA GLN A 169 12.86 5.40 -2.27
C GLN A 169 13.74 4.29 -2.85
N PHE A 170 13.47 3.03 -2.50
CA PHE A 170 14.17 1.86 -3.05
C PHE A 170 13.52 1.33 -4.33
N GLY A 171 12.45 1.96 -4.83
CA GLY A 171 11.74 1.51 -6.02
C GLY A 171 11.00 0.17 -5.85
N ILE A 172 10.74 -0.26 -4.61
CA ILE A 172 10.12 -1.55 -4.32
C ILE A 172 8.60 -1.35 -4.15
N PRO A 173 7.75 -1.93 -5.01
CA PRO A 173 6.31 -1.79 -4.89
C PRO A 173 5.78 -2.57 -3.69
N VAL A 174 5.19 -1.87 -2.72
CA VAL A 174 4.64 -2.46 -1.50
C VAL A 174 3.12 -2.27 -1.41
N SER A 175 2.46 -3.09 -0.60
CA SER A 175 1.02 -2.96 -0.38
C SER A 175 0.73 -1.87 0.65
N THR A 176 0.12 -0.78 0.19
CA THR A 176 -0.31 0.33 1.06
C THR A 176 -1.35 -0.09 2.09
N THR A 177 -2.23 -1.04 1.74
CA THR A 177 -3.20 -1.64 2.65
C THR A 177 -2.52 -2.41 3.79
N GLN A 178 -1.45 -3.17 3.48
CA GLN A 178 -0.68 -3.87 4.52
C GLN A 178 -0.02 -2.89 5.48
N ALA A 179 0.56 -1.81 4.96
CA ALA A 179 1.19 -0.78 5.78
C ALA A 179 0.18 -0.15 6.76
N ILE A 180 -1.00 0.27 6.29
CA ILE A 180 -2.04 0.85 7.16
C ILE A 180 -2.55 -0.17 8.18
N VAL A 181 -2.88 -1.40 7.77
CA VAL A 181 -3.38 -2.44 8.68
C VAL A 181 -2.34 -2.75 9.77
N GLY A 182 -1.07 -2.89 9.38
CA GLY A 182 0.04 -3.09 10.30
C GLY A 182 0.21 -1.92 11.27
N ALA A 183 0.23 -0.69 10.76
CA ALA A 183 0.36 0.51 11.58
C ALA A 183 -0.80 0.68 12.58
N VAL A 184 -2.03 0.41 12.15
CA VAL A 184 -3.22 0.42 13.02
C VAL A 184 -3.11 -0.64 14.11
N ALA A 185 -2.67 -1.85 13.77
CA ALA A 185 -2.42 -2.91 14.75
C ALA A 185 -1.33 -2.49 15.75
N GLY A 186 -0.19 -1.98 15.28
CA GLY A 186 0.93 -1.53 16.11
C GLY A 186 0.55 -0.39 17.07
N ALA A 187 -0.19 0.60 16.58
CA ALA A 187 -0.73 1.66 17.43
C ALA A 187 -1.74 1.10 18.46
N GLY A 188 -2.57 0.14 18.06
CA GLY A 188 -3.48 -0.57 18.96
C GLY A 188 -2.76 -1.33 20.08
N LEU A 189 -1.61 -1.95 19.81
CA LEU A 189 -0.82 -2.69 20.79
C LEU A 189 -0.32 -1.82 21.96
N VAL A 190 -0.17 -0.51 21.77
CA VAL A 190 0.16 0.42 22.88
C VAL A 190 -0.95 0.46 23.93
N LYS A 191 -2.20 0.19 23.53
CA LYS A 191 -3.37 0.12 24.43
C LYS A 191 -3.56 -1.29 25.02
N GLY A 192 -2.71 -2.25 24.66
CA GLY A 192 -2.76 -3.64 25.09
C GLY A 192 -3.16 -4.60 23.97
N ALA A 193 -2.72 -5.85 24.07
CA ALA A 193 -2.96 -6.88 23.05
C ALA A 193 -4.45 -7.16 22.78
N ALA A 194 -5.29 -7.05 23.82
CA ALA A 194 -6.75 -7.21 23.69
C ALA A 194 -7.43 -6.13 22.83
N ALA A 195 -6.77 -4.98 22.61
CA ALA A 195 -7.30 -3.91 21.77
C ALA A 195 -7.16 -4.21 20.26
N VAL A 196 -6.48 -5.30 19.88
CA VAL A 196 -6.22 -5.69 18.49
C VAL A 196 -6.89 -7.03 18.20
N SER A 197 -7.72 -7.07 17.16
CA SER A 197 -8.40 -8.30 16.77
C SER A 197 -7.52 -9.21 15.91
N GLY A 198 -6.84 -10.18 16.54
CA GLY A 198 -6.02 -11.17 15.85
C GLY A 198 -6.77 -11.98 14.78
N ARG A 199 -8.05 -12.33 15.05
CA ARG A 199 -8.91 -13.01 14.07
C ARG A 199 -9.10 -12.21 12.78
N LYS A 200 -9.38 -10.91 12.90
CA LYS A 200 -9.55 -10.04 11.73
C LYS A 200 -8.24 -9.87 10.97
N LEU A 201 -7.11 -9.73 11.67
CA LEU A 201 -5.79 -9.70 11.04
C LEU A 201 -5.49 -11.01 10.28
N GLY A 202 -5.84 -12.16 10.83
CA GLY A 202 -5.72 -13.46 10.15
C GLY A 202 -6.54 -13.53 8.85
N HIS A 203 -7.81 -13.12 8.89
CA HIS A 203 -8.66 -13.07 7.68
C HIS A 203 -8.09 -12.13 6.61
N ILE A 204 -7.57 -10.97 7.02
CA ILE A 204 -6.92 -10.02 6.11
C ILE A 204 -5.64 -10.62 5.51
N GLY A 205 -4.84 -11.31 6.33
CA GLY A 205 -3.61 -11.98 5.89
C GLY A 205 -3.86 -13.04 4.83
N VAL A 206 -4.91 -13.85 4.98
CA VAL A 206 -5.32 -14.84 3.97
C VAL A 206 -5.70 -14.15 2.66
N ALA A 207 -6.46 -13.05 2.72
CA ALA A 207 -6.82 -12.30 1.52
C ALA A 207 -5.58 -11.76 0.77
N TRP A 208 -4.56 -11.31 1.50
CA TRP A 208 -3.30 -10.83 0.92
C TRP A 208 -2.50 -11.93 0.20
N ALA A 209 -2.52 -13.16 0.71
CA ALA A 209 -1.86 -14.30 0.07
C ALA A 209 -2.61 -14.75 -1.19
N LEU A 210 -3.95 -14.72 -1.18
CA LEU A 210 -4.77 -15.15 -2.30
C LEU A 210 -4.80 -14.15 -3.46
N THR A 211 -4.75 -12.84 -3.16
CA THR A 211 -4.86 -11.77 -4.16
C THR A 211 -3.91 -11.93 -5.37
N PRO A 212 -2.58 -12.05 -5.20
CA PRO A 212 -1.66 -12.16 -6.34
C PRO A 212 -1.85 -13.47 -7.13
N ALA A 213 -2.24 -14.56 -6.46
CA ALA A 213 -2.50 -15.84 -7.12
C ALA A 213 -3.72 -15.74 -8.05
N ILE A 214 -4.81 -15.14 -7.54
CA ILE A 214 -6.05 -14.94 -8.32
C ILE A 214 -5.78 -14.05 -9.54
N THR A 215 -5.08 -12.93 -9.37
CA THR A 215 -4.82 -12.03 -10.50
C THR A 215 -3.83 -12.59 -11.50
N CYS A 216 -2.88 -13.43 -11.07
CA CYS A 216 -2.00 -14.18 -11.96
C CYS A 216 -2.80 -15.11 -12.88
N VAL A 217 -3.67 -15.95 -12.30
CA VAL A 217 -4.51 -16.87 -13.09
C VAL A 217 -5.42 -16.10 -14.04
N PHE A 218 -6.09 -15.07 -13.54
CA PHE A 218 -7.01 -14.27 -14.35
C PHE A 218 -6.30 -13.59 -15.53
N SER A 219 -5.13 -12.98 -15.28
CA SER A 219 -4.35 -12.31 -16.34
C SER A 219 -3.83 -13.30 -17.39
N PHE A 220 -3.40 -14.49 -16.97
CA PHE A 220 -2.96 -15.54 -17.89
C PHE A 220 -4.12 -15.99 -18.80
N LEU A 221 -5.27 -16.33 -18.22
CA LEU A 221 -6.43 -16.83 -18.96
C LEU A 221 -6.99 -15.77 -19.91
N LEU A 222 -7.07 -14.52 -19.46
CA LEU A 222 -7.53 -13.41 -20.30
C LEU A 222 -6.61 -13.23 -21.51
N GLY A 223 -5.29 -13.18 -21.30
CA GLY A 223 -4.35 -13.05 -22.41
C GLY A 223 -4.37 -14.25 -23.35
N TRP A 224 -4.53 -15.47 -22.82
CA TRP A 224 -4.68 -16.66 -23.64
C TRP A 224 -5.90 -16.59 -24.55
N LEU A 225 -7.05 -16.13 -24.03
CA LEU A 225 -8.27 -15.94 -24.82
C LEU A 225 -8.04 -14.96 -25.98
N PHE A 226 -7.32 -13.86 -25.76
CA PHE A 226 -7.07 -12.86 -26.81
C PHE A 226 -6.01 -13.29 -27.84
N LEU A 227 -5.11 -14.21 -27.49
CA LEU A 227 -4.07 -14.73 -28.39
C LEU A 227 -4.50 -16.03 -29.11
N ALA A 228 -5.51 -16.73 -28.60
CA ALA A 228 -6.04 -17.97 -29.16
C ALA A 228 -7.15 -17.76 -30.22
N VAL A 229 -7.49 -16.51 -30.51
CA VAL A 229 -8.37 -16.08 -31.63
C VAL A 229 -7.50 -15.46 -32.71
#